data_AF-A0A7X2PC31-F1
#
_entry.id   AF-A0A7X2PC31-F1
#
_cell.length_a   1.000
_cell.length_b   1.000
_cell.length_c   1.000
_cell.angle_alpha   90.00
_cell.angle_beta   90.00
_cell.angle_gamma   90.00
#
_symmetry.space_group_name_H-M   'P 1'
#
loop_
_entity.id
_entity.type
_entity.pdbx_description
1 polymer ?
#
loop_
_entity_poly.entity_id
_entity_poly.type
_entity_poly.pdbx_seq_one_letter_code
_entity_poly.pdbx_strand_id
1 'polypeptide(L)' 'MKVDIPNDGGYNMCKAIEDIKNDGKLEGKREGKSETLYELTRDGVITKEIAAKKLNITVEKFEKDMKAYFNK' A
#
# COMPACT_ATOMS: atom_id res chain seq x y z
N MET A 1 10.50 -45.20 -12.76
CA MET A 1 9.48 -44.21 -12.38
C MET A 1 9.80 -42.94 -13.16
N LYS A 2 9.06 -42.67 -14.24
CA LYS A 2 9.23 -41.42 -15.01
C LYS A 2 8.61 -40.30 -14.18
N VAL A 3 9.34 -39.22 -13.99
CA VAL A 3 8.81 -38.00 -13.38
C VAL A 3 8.17 -37.24 -14.52
N ASP A 4 6.85 -37.40 -14.66
CA ASP A 4 6.05 -36.61 -15.59
C ASP A 4 5.94 -35.20 -15.02
N ILE A 5 6.75 -34.28 -15.55
CA ILE A 5 6.64 -32.85 -15.30
C ILE A 5 5.38 -32.38 -16.05
N PRO A 6 4.34 -31.86 -15.36
CA PRO A 6 3.17 -31.34 -16.03
C PRO A 6 3.58 -30.18 -16.94
N ASN A 7 3.20 -30.26 -18.22
CA ASN A 7 3.27 -29.13 -19.14
C ASN A 7 2.09 -28.19 -18.86
N ASP A 8 2.06 -27.59 -17.67
CA ASP A 8 1.05 -26.61 -17.27
C ASP A 8 1.61 -25.19 -17.47
N GLY A 9 1.39 -24.66 -18.67
CA GLY A 9 1.21 -23.23 -18.93
C GLY A 9 2.14 -22.28 -18.18
N GLY A 10 3.32 -22.04 -18.77
CA GLY A 10 4.22 -20.98 -18.33
C GLY A 10 3.46 -19.68 -18.05
N TYR A 11 3.81 -19.03 -16.94
CA TYR A 11 3.24 -17.75 -16.54
C TYR A 11 3.30 -16.79 -17.74
N ASN A 12 2.16 -16.60 -18.40
CA ASN A 12 2.14 -15.91 -19.68
C ASN A 12 2.43 -14.42 -19.43
N MET A 13 3.12 -13.78 -20.37
CA MET A 13 3.48 -12.36 -20.24
C MET A 13 2.27 -11.46 -19.97
N CYS A 14 1.09 -11.81 -20.46
CA CYS A 14 -0.14 -11.05 -20.21
C CYS A 14 -0.53 -11.07 -18.72
N LYS A 15 -0.46 -12.24 -18.06
CA LYS A 15 -0.73 -12.41 -16.64
C LYS A 15 0.29 -11.67 -15.78
N ALA A 16 1.57 -11.68 -16.19
CA ALA A 16 2.62 -10.89 -15.56
C ALA A 16 2.30 -9.39 -15.57
N ILE A 17 1.87 -8.88 -16.73
CA ILE A 17 1.52 -7.46 -16.90
C ILE A 17 0.27 -7.10 -16.08
N GLU A 18 -0.71 -7.99 -16.02
CA GLU A 18 -1.93 -7.79 -15.21
C GLU A 18 -1.62 -7.72 -13.72
N ASP A 19 -0.78 -8.63 -13.22
CA ASP A 19 -0.38 -8.65 -11.80
C ASP A 19 0.40 -7.38 -11.43
N ILE A 20 1.38 -6.98 -12.26
CA ILE A 20 2.12 -5.70 -12.07
C ILE A 20 1.16 -4.50 -12.04
N LYS A 21 0.20 -4.45 -12.97
CA LYS A 21 -0.77 -3.35 -13.05
C LYS A 21 -1.67 -3.30 -11.83
N ASN A 22 -2.09 -4.46 -11.31
CA ASN A 22 -2.93 -4.55 -10.14
C ASN A 22 -2.17 -4.15 -8.88
N ASP A 23 -0.92 -4.60 -8.74
CA ASP A 23 -0.06 -4.25 -7.62
C ASP A 23 0.20 -2.74 -7.58
N GLY A 24 0.55 -2.12 -8.71
CA GLY A 24 0.76 -0.67 -8.77
C GLY A 24 -0.50 0.14 -8.43
N LYS A 25 -1.69 -0.34 -8.82
CA LYS A 25 -2.96 0.29 -8.42
C LYS A 25 -3.22 0.17 -6.92
N LEU A 26 -2.89 -0.97 -6.32
CA LEU A 26 -3.07 -1.20 -4.89
C LEU A 26 -2.10 -0.36 -4.07
N GLU A 27 -0.85 -0.26 -4.52
CA GLU A 27 0.17 0.58 -3.91
C GLU A 27 -0.24 2.05 -3.95
N GLY A 28 -0.57 2.59 -5.13
CA GLY A 28 -0.99 3.99 -5.26
C GLY A 28 -2.24 4.34 -4.43
N LYS A 29 -3.20 3.41 -4.29
CA LYS A 29 -4.35 3.60 -3.40
C LYS A 29 -3.94 3.66 -1.92
N ARG A 30 -2.98 2.84 -1.51
CA ARG A 30 -2.49 2.80 -0.12
C ARG A 30 -1.70 4.06 0.22
N GLU A 31 -0.86 4.50 -0.70
CA GLU A 31 -0.09 5.74 -0.58
C GLU A 31 -1.02 6.95 -0.50
N GLY A 32 -1.90 7.15 -1.49
CA GLY A 32 -2.82 8.29 -1.50
C GLY A 32 -3.76 8.34 -0.28
N LYS A 33 -4.17 7.18 0.25
CA LYS A 33 -4.94 7.12 1.50
C LYS A 33 -4.11 7.62 2.69
N SER A 34 -2.85 7.23 2.78
CA SER A 34 -1.96 7.63 3.88
C SER A 34 -1.66 9.13 3.81
N GLU A 35 -1.33 9.63 2.63
CA GLU A 35 -1.06 11.06 2.37
C GLU A 35 -2.25 11.94 2.71
N THR A 36 -3.45 11.57 2.26
CA THR A 36 -4.69 12.28 2.59
C THR A 36 -4.88 12.35 4.11
N LEU A 37 -4.62 11.25 4.83
CA LEU A 37 -4.77 11.23 6.29
C LEU A 37 -3.70 12.07 7.00
N TYR A 38 -2.49 12.17 6.46
CA TYR A 38 -1.46 13.09 6.97
C TYR A 38 -1.90 14.55 6.85
N GLU A 39 -2.39 14.95 5.68
CA GLU A 39 -2.86 16.32 5.44
C GLU A 39 -4.07 16.67 6.32
N LEU A 40 -5.09 15.81 6.35
CA LEU A 40 -6.27 16.03 7.21
C LEU A 40 -5.92 16.11 8.70
N THR A 41 -4.89 15.37 9.14
CA THR A 41 -4.41 15.43 10.53
C THR A 41 -3.64 16.72 10.79
N ARG A 42 -2.80 17.17 9.84
CA ARG A 42 -2.07 18.43 9.93
C ARG A 42 -3.01 19.63 9.95
N ASP A 43 -4.07 19.58 9.15
CA ASP A 43 -5.08 20.63 9.04
C ASP A 43 -6.06 20.62 10.23
N GLY A 44 -5.92 19.66 11.15
CA GLY A 44 -6.73 19.54 12.36
C GLY A 44 -8.15 19.04 12.13
N VAL A 45 -8.45 18.55 10.92
CA VAL A 45 -9.77 18.01 10.54
C VAL A 45 -10.05 16.69 11.27
N ILE A 46 -9.00 15.87 11.46
CA ILE A 46 -9.07 14.61 12.21
C ILE A 46 -7.93 14.52 13.23
N THR A 47 -8.09 13.69 14.24
CA THR A 47 -7.02 13.42 15.21
C THR A 47 -6.09 12.30 14.75
N LYS A 48 -4.88 12.26 15.32
CA LYS A 48 -3.85 11.27 14.99
C LYS A 48 -4.30 9.84 15.29
N GLU A 49 -5.09 9.66 16.34
CA GLU A 49 -5.66 8.38 16.75
C GLU A 49 -6.66 7.85 15.71
N ILE A 50 -7.51 8.73 15.18
CA ILE A 50 -8.47 8.37 14.12
C ILE A 50 -7.73 8.00 12.84
N ALA A 51 -6.71 8.79 12.47
CA ALA A 51 -5.91 8.55 11.28
C ALA A 51 -5.13 7.23 11.36
N ALA A 52 -4.44 6.98 12.48
CA ALA A 52 -3.70 5.74 12.75
C ALA A 52 -4.64 4.51 12.72
N LYS A 53 -5.81 4.61 13.36
CA LYS A 53 -6.84 3.55 13.32
C LYS A 53 -7.33 3.27 11.90
N LYS A 54 -7.54 4.30 11.07
CA LYS A 54 -7.95 4.14 9.66
C LYS A 54 -6.89 3.47 8.79
N LEU A 55 -5.61 3.59 9.15
CA LEU A 55 -4.48 2.91 8.50
C LEU A 55 -4.14 1.57 9.14
N ASN A 56 -4.79 1.21 10.26
CA ASN A 56 -4.49 0.03 11.05
C ASN A 56 -3.01 -0.02 11.50
N ILE A 57 -2.48 1.11 11.94
CA ILE A 57 -1.12 1.27 12.48
C ILE A 57 -1.18 1.93 13.86
N THR A 58 -0.05 1.92 14.58
CA THR A 58 0.07 2.65 15.85
C THR A 58 0.18 4.16 15.63
N VAL A 59 -0.22 4.95 16.63
CA VAL A 59 -0.10 6.42 16.58
C VAL A 59 1.35 6.84 16.43
N GLU A 60 2.29 6.18 17.13
CA GLU A 60 3.73 6.46 17.01
C GLU A 60 4.24 6.24 15.59
N LYS A 61 3.82 5.14 14.94
CA LYS A 61 4.19 4.84 13.56
C LYS A 61 3.60 5.89 12.60
N PHE A 62 2.34 6.26 12.81
CA PHE A 62 1.68 7.31 12.06
C PHE A 62 2.43 8.64 12.16
N GLU A 63 2.81 9.08 13.38
CA GLU A 63 3.55 10.33 13.58
C GLU A 63 4.92 10.31 12.91
N LYS A 64 5.64 9.18 12.99
CA LYS A 64 6.94 9.03 12.34
C LYS A 64 6.83 9.15 10.82
N ASP A 65 5.86 8.45 10.23
CA ASP A 65 5.66 8.44 8.78
C ASP A 65 5.14 9.78 8.28
N MET A 66 4.24 10.43 9.03
CA MET A 66 3.75 11.78 8.76
C MET A 66 4.89 12.82 8.79
N LYS A 67 5.78 12.76 9.79
CA LYS A 67 6.96 13.64 9.84
C LYS A 67 7.89 13.39 8.67
N ALA A 68 8.13 12.12 8.31
CA ALA A 68 8.95 11.78 7.16
C ALA A 68 8.33 12.29 5.84
N TYR A 69 7.00 12.26 5.70
CA TYR A 69 6.29 12.78 4.53
C TYR A 69 6.48 14.29 4.33
N PHE A 70 6.33 15.10 5.40
CA PHE A 70 6.46 16.56 5.31
C PHE A 70 7.89 17.08 5.33
N ASN A 71 8.87 16.23 5.65
CA ASN A 71 10.29 16.57 5.63
C ASN A 71 10.98 16.16 4.30
N LYS A 72 10.23 15.66 3.31
CA LYS A 72 10.71 15.45 1.94
C LYS A 72 10.87 16.78 1.23
#